data_AF-X0TVK4-F1
#
_entry.id   AF-X0TVK4-F1
#
_cell.length_a   1.000
_cell.length_b   1.000
_cell.length_c   1.000
_cell.angle_alpha   90.00
_cell.angle_beta   90.00
_cell.angle_gamma   90.00
#
_symmetry.space_group_name_H-M   'P 1'
#
loop_
_entity.id
_entity.type
_entity.pdbx_description
1 polymer ?
#
loop_
_entity_poly.entity_id
_entity_poly.type
_entity_poly.pdbx_seq_one_letter_code
_entity_poly.pdbx_strand_id
1 'polypeptide(L)'
;MEIYKTTNKITGDFYIGKANNPRYDYIGSGTLLKEQIKEYGKENFNYEVLISINEDLENSHHLLFFIEHLIIKKHIRNEKCINLSLGSKNSITEYYKKQMVNIIHDYSA
;
A
#
# COMPACT_ATOMS: atom_id res chain seq x y z
N MET A 1 -10.88 -0.88 -4.81
CA MET A 1 -9.56 -0.46 -4.26
C MET A 1 -8.70 -1.69 -4.07
N GLU A 2 -7.39 -1.57 -4.26
CA GLU A 2 -6.48 -2.72 -4.29
C GLU A 2 -5.22 -2.47 -3.46
N ILE A 3 -4.77 -3.51 -2.76
CA ILE A 3 -3.36 -3.65 -2.38
C ILE A 3 -2.71 -4.57 -3.39
N TYR A 4 -1.57 -4.15 -3.92
CA TYR A 4 -0.87 -4.87 -4.96
C TYR A 4 0.61 -4.99 -4.65
N LYS A 5 1.25 -5.92 -5.36
CA LYS A 5 2.69 -6.08 -5.41
C LYS A 5 3.16 -6.01 -6.86
N THR A 6 4.11 -5.13 -7.12
CA THR A 6 4.78 -5.02 -8.42
C THR A 6 6.17 -5.58 -8.29
N THR A 7 6.50 -6.60 -9.09
CA THR A 7 7.80 -7.30 -9.03
C THR A 7 8.56 -7.11 -10.34
N ASN A 8 9.80 -6.65 -10.25
CA ASN A 8 10.75 -6.66 -11.36
C ASN A 8 11.17 -8.12 -11.63
N LYS A 9 10.83 -8.65 -12.81
CA LYS A 9 11.12 -10.03 -13.20
C LYS A 9 12.62 -10.29 -13.41
N ILE A 10 13.41 -9.24 -13.65
CA ILE A 10 14.85 -9.34 -13.90
C ILE A 10 15.61 -9.38 -12.58
N THR A 11 15.34 -8.44 -11.66
CA THR A 11 16.11 -8.28 -10.42
C THR A 11 15.50 -9.04 -9.24
N GLY A 12 14.22 -9.38 -9.31
CA GLY A 12 13.42 -9.92 -8.20
C GLY A 12 12.98 -8.87 -7.18
N ASP A 13 13.32 -7.60 -7.38
CA ASP A 13 12.91 -6.51 -6.49
C ASP A 13 11.40 -6.29 -6.58
N PHE A 14 10.79 -5.89 -5.48
CA PHE A 14 9.35 -5.69 -5.41
C PHE A 14 8.93 -4.47 -4.59
N TYR A 15 7.82 -3.88 -5.02
CA TYR A 15 7.14 -2.78 -4.38
C TYR A 15 5.72 -3.19 -4.01
N ILE A 16 5.28 -2.89 -2.79
CA ILE A 16 3.91 -3.06 -2.33
C ILE A 16 3.25 -1.69 -2.26
N GLY A 17 2.05 -1.55 -2.81
CA GLY A 17 1.31 -0.30 -2.75
C GLY A 17 -0.20 -0.46 -2.75
N LYS A 18 -0.89 0.66 -2.56
CA LYS A 18 -2.35 0.78 -2.65
C LYS A 18 -2.78 1.57 -3.89
N ALA A 19 -3.84 1.12 -4.55
CA ALA A 19 -4.47 1.82 -5.67
C ALA A 19 -5.97 2.01 -5.43
N ASN A 20 -6.47 3.20 -5.74
CA ASN A 20 -7.90 3.47 -5.83
C ASN A 20 -8.27 3.48 -7.32
N ASN A 21 -9.08 2.51 -7.75
CA ASN A 21 -9.49 2.32 -9.15
C ASN A 21 -8.30 2.33 -10.13
N PRO A 22 -7.37 1.36 -10.01
CA PRO A 22 -6.22 1.31 -10.91
C PRO A 22 -6.69 1.17 -12.36
N ARG A 23 -6.03 1.92 -13.24
CA ARG A 23 -6.16 1.73 -14.69
C ARG A 23 -5.46 0.42 -15.08
N TYR A 24 -5.87 -0.17 -16.21
CA TYR A 24 -5.29 -1.41 -16.73
C TYR A 24 -3.76 -1.38 -16.83
N ASP A 25 -3.18 -0.22 -17.08
CA ASP A 25 -1.74 -0.04 -17.27
C ASP A 25 -1.03 0.46 -16.00
N TYR A 26 -1.72 0.58 -14.87
CA TYR A 26 -1.12 1.06 -13.63
C TYR A 26 -0.24 -0.03 -13.01
N ILE A 27 1.01 0.30 -12.70
CA ILE A 27 1.94 -0.65 -12.07
C ILE A 27 2.57 -0.12 -10.77
N GLY A 28 2.24 1.10 -10.34
CA GLY A 28 2.58 1.59 -9.00
C GLY A 28 3.11 3.01 -8.93
N SER A 29 3.13 3.58 -7.72
CA SER A 29 3.49 4.98 -7.47
C SER A 29 4.88 5.20 -6.85
N GLY A 30 5.53 4.14 -6.36
CA GLY A 30 6.80 4.22 -5.63
C GLY A 30 7.95 4.84 -6.44
N THR A 31 8.79 5.65 -5.77
CA THR A 31 9.92 6.35 -6.41
C THR A 31 10.92 5.39 -7.03
N LEU A 32 11.46 4.45 -6.24
CA LEU A 32 12.42 3.45 -6.72
C LEU A 32 11.81 2.54 -7.80
N LEU A 33 10.52 2.23 -7.70
CA LEU A 33 9.82 1.45 -8.72
C LEU A 33 9.80 2.21 -10.06
N LYS A 34 9.48 3.50 -10.05
CA LYS A 34 9.49 4.33 -11.28
C LYS A 34 10.88 4.45 -11.90
N GLU A 35 11.93 4.48 -11.07
CA GLU A 35 13.31 4.47 -11.54
C GLU A 35 13.64 3.14 -12.23
N GLN A 36 13.33 2.01 -11.59
CA GLN A 36 13.54 0.70 -12.21
C GLN A 36 12.70 0.51 -13.49
N ILE A 37 11.47 1.03 -13.56
CA ILE A 37 10.66 0.95 -14.79
C ILE A 37 11.33 1.69 -15.95
N LYS A 38 11.99 2.83 -15.69
CA LYS A 38 12.74 3.56 -16.72
C LYS A 38 13.98 2.80 -17.19
N GLU A 39 14.63 2.09 -16.27
CA GLU A 39 15.86 1.34 -16.54
C GLU A 39 15.59 0.01 -17.25
N TYR A 40 14.62 -0.75 -16.77
CA TYR A 40 14.37 -2.13 -17.20
C TYR A 40 13.19 -2.28 -18.16
N GLY A 41 12.37 -1.25 -18.38
CA GLY A 41 11.16 -1.35 -19.20
C GLY A 41 9.98 -1.95 -18.45
N LYS A 42 8.78 -1.41 -18.70
CA LYS A 42 7.53 -1.73 -17.99
C LYS A 42 7.10 -3.19 -18.16
N GLU A 43 7.34 -3.75 -19.34
CA GLU A 43 7.06 -5.12 -19.73
C GLU A 43 7.82 -6.16 -18.87
N ASN A 44 8.88 -5.72 -18.18
CA ASN A 44 9.67 -6.55 -17.27
C ASN A 44 9.14 -6.55 -15.84
N PHE A 45 7.96 -5.97 -15.60
CA PHE A 45 7.29 -6.00 -14.30
C PHE A 45 6.03 -6.85 -14.33
N ASN A 46 5.75 -7.52 -13.21
CA ASN A 46 4.48 -8.20 -12.96
C ASN A 46 3.70 -7.45 -11.88
N TYR A 47 2.43 -7.16 -12.15
CA TYR A 47 1.49 -6.58 -11.18
C TYR A 47 0.59 -7.68 -10.63
N GLU A 48 0.63 -7.89 -9.32
CA GLU A 48 -0.17 -8.89 -8.62
C GLU A 48 -1.09 -8.22 -7.62
N VAL A 49 -2.40 -8.46 -7.72
CA VAL A 49 -3.38 -8.00 -6.73
C VAL A 49 -3.31 -8.93 -5.51
N LEU A 50 -2.96 -8.37 -4.35
CA LEU A 50 -2.92 -9.11 -3.08
C LEU A 50 -4.29 -9.09 -2.40
N ILE A 51 -4.97 -7.95 -2.45
CA ILE A 51 -6.27 -7.72 -1.81
C ILE A 51 -7.08 -6.79 -2.71
N SER A 52 -8.35 -7.11 -2.96
CA SER A 52 -9.30 -6.25 -3.67
C SER A 52 -10.55 -6.04 -2.83
N ILE A 53 -10.99 -4.79 -2.71
CA ILE A 53 -12.21 -4.38 -2.01
C ILE A 53 -13.08 -3.59 -2.97
N ASN A 54 -14.34 -4.02 -3.10
CA ASN A 54 -15.31 -3.46 -4.04
C ASN A 54 -16.16 -2.32 -3.44
N GLU A 55 -16.12 -2.13 -2.12
CA GLU A 55 -16.90 -1.10 -1.42
C GLU A 55 -16.06 0.16 -1.15
N ASP A 56 -16.50 1.28 -1.71
CA ASP A 56 -15.92 2.60 -1.49
C ASP A 56 -16.56 3.27 -0.26
N LEU A 57 -16.29 2.70 0.92
CA LEU A 57 -16.68 3.25 2.21
C LEU A 57 -15.45 3.84 2.92
N GLU A 58 -15.60 4.93 3.66
CA GLU A 58 -14.50 5.59 4.38
C GLU A 58 -13.74 4.62 5.31
N ASN A 59 -14.46 3.72 5.99
CA ASN A 59 -13.87 2.65 6.81
C ASN A 59 -12.98 1.68 5.99
N SER A 60 -13.32 1.41 4.73
CA SER A 60 -12.53 0.56 3.84
C SER A 60 -11.19 1.19 3.48
N HIS A 61 -11.11 2.53 3.35
CA HIS A 61 -9.84 3.21 3.11
C HIS A 61 -8.89 3.08 4.29
N HIS A 62 -9.38 3.28 5.51
CA HIS A 62 -8.58 3.15 6.73
C HIS A 62 -8.09 1.73 6.96
N LEU A 63 -8.95 0.74 6.74
CA LEU A 63 -8.57 -0.67 6.79
C LEU A 63 -7.46 -0.98 5.77
N LEU A 64 -7.58 -0.52 4.53
CA LEU A 64 -6.56 -0.74 3.51
C LEU A 64 -5.22 -0.07 3.84
N PHE A 65 -5.22 1.15 4.40
CA PHE A 65 -3.97 1.77 4.87
C PHE A 65 -3.29 0.94 5.96
N PHE A 66 -4.07 0.42 6.91
CA PHE A 66 -3.53 -0.43 7.98
C PHE A 66 -2.99 -1.75 7.44
N ILE A 67 -3.72 -2.40 6.53
CA ILE A 67 -3.30 -3.64 5.88
C ILE A 67 -2.03 -3.41 5.05
N GLU A 68 -1.98 -2.38 4.22
CA GLU A 68 -0.79 -1.98 3.44
C GLU A 68 0.43 -1.83 4.37
N HIS A 69 0.25 -1.11 5.48
CA HIS A 69 1.30 -0.90 6.48
C HIS A 69 1.80 -2.22 7.07
N LEU A 70 0.91 -3.12 7.47
CA LEU A 70 1.30 -4.42 8.04
C LEU A 70 2.06 -5.28 7.04
N ILE A 71 1.59 -5.33 5.78
CA ILE A 71 2.25 -6.08 4.72
C ILE A 71 3.64 -5.49 4.47
N ILE A 72 3.77 -4.18 4.26
CA ILE A 72 5.07 -3.55 4.07
C ILE A 72 5.98 -3.79 5.28
N LYS A 73 5.48 -3.63 6.51
CA LYS A 73 6.25 -3.85 7.75
C LYS A 73 6.84 -5.26 7.83
N LYS A 74 6.12 -6.28 7.34
CA LYS A 74 6.63 -7.66 7.26
C LYS A 74 7.79 -7.80 6.26
N HIS A 75 7.82 -6.98 5.21
CA HIS A 75 8.76 -7.10 4.10
C HIS A 75 9.85 -6.03 4.06
N ILE A 76 9.74 -4.92 4.80
CA ILE A 76 10.63 -3.75 4.70
C ILE A 76 12.12 -4.04 4.97
N ARG A 77 12.43 -5.14 5.67
CA ARG A 77 13.80 -5.59 5.94
C ARG A 77 14.33 -6.58 4.90
N ASN A 78 13.51 -6.99 3.95
CA ASN A 78 13.93 -7.81 2.83
C ASN A 78 14.70 -6.92 1.85
N GLU A 79 15.91 -7.34 1.45
CA GLU A 79 16.76 -6.61 0.51
C GLU A 79 16.10 -6.33 -0.85
N LYS A 80 15.16 -7.18 -1.26
CA LYS A 80 14.37 -7.02 -2.49
C LYS A 80 13.18 -6.09 -2.34
N CYS A 81 12.84 -5.67 -1.12
CA CYS A 81 11.74 -4.74 -0.89
C CYS A 81 12.21 -3.31 -1.15
N ILE A 82 11.68 -2.67 -2.19
CA ILE A 82 12.05 -1.30 -2.58
C ILE A 82 11.07 -0.24 -2.05
N ASN A 83 10.20 -0.60 -1.10
CA ASN A 83 9.43 0.37 -0.34
C ASN A 83 10.38 1.22 0.53
N LEU A 84 10.39 2.54 0.35
CA LEU A 84 11.22 3.48 1.14
C LEU A 84 10.64 3.77 2.54
N SER A 85 9.38 3.43 2.78
CA SER A 85 8.68 3.68 4.03
C SER A 85 7.57 2.66 4.23
N LEU A 86 6.98 2.63 5.43
CA LEU A 86 5.86 1.74 5.80
C LEU A 86 4.50 2.20 5.23
N GLY A 87 4.50 2.97 4.13
CA GLY A 87 3.29 3.61 3.61
C GLY A 87 2.80 4.79 4.46
N SER A 88 1.52 5.11 4.35
CA SER A 88 0.91 6.33 4.92
C SER A 88 0.87 6.34 6.45
N LYS A 89 1.99 6.73 7.08
CA LYS A 89 2.09 6.99 8.54
C LYS A 89 1.01 7.93 9.08
N ASN A 90 0.55 8.89 8.28
CA ASN A 90 -0.39 9.91 8.72
C ASN A 90 -1.83 9.39 8.83
N SER A 91 -2.27 8.47 7.95
CA SER A 91 -3.66 8.00 7.90
C SER A 91 -4.04 7.11 9.07
N ILE A 92 -3.12 6.25 9.51
CA ILE A 92 -3.35 5.31 10.62
C ILE A 92 -3.43 6.08 11.93
N THR A 93 -2.51 7.02 12.13
CA THR A 93 -2.43 7.82 13.35
C THR A 93 -3.70 8.64 13.57
N GLU A 94 -4.22 9.31 12.54
CA GLU A 94 -5.43 10.13 12.66
C GLU A 94 -6.72 9.31 12.82
N TYR A 95 -6.85 8.16 12.15
CA TYR A 95 -8.01 7.28 12.33
C TYR A 95 -8.09 6.69 13.74
N TYR A 96 -7.00 6.13 14.25
CA TYR A 96 -6.99 5.58 15.60
C TYR A 96 -7.13 6.67 16.66
N LYS A 97 -6.57 7.88 16.45
CA LYS A 97 -6.86 9.04 17.30
C LYS A 97 -8.37 9.35 17.32
N LYS A 98 -9.02 9.40 16.16
CA LYS A 98 -10.46 9.68 16.05
C LYS A 98 -11.32 8.60 16.72
N GLN A 99 -10.96 7.32 16.56
CA GLN A 99 -11.66 6.22 17.23
C GLN A 99 -11.44 6.20 18.74
N MET A 100 -10.23 6.52 19.23
CA MET A 100 -9.99 6.66 20.67
C MET A 100 -10.77 7.83 21.28
N VAL A 101 -10.91 8.95 20.55
CA VAL A 101 -11.76 10.08 20.98
C VAL A 101 -13.23 9.68 21.07
N ASN A 102 -13.75 8.93 20.09
CA ASN A 102 -15.14 8.44 20.11
C ASN A 102 -15.39 7.46 21.27
N ILE A 103 -14.46 6.53 21.54
CA ILE A 103 -14.56 5.60 22.66
C ILE A 103 -14.54 6.35 24.00
N ILE A 104 -13.73 7.39 24.15
CA ILE A 104 -13.70 8.19 25.38
C ILE A 104 -15.03 8.93 25.59
N HIS A 105 -15.64 9.47 24.53
CA HIS A 105 -16.95 10.11 24.60
C HIS A 105 -18.09 9.14 24.97
N ASP A 106 -18.08 7.92 24.44
CA ASP A 106 -19.09 6.90 24.75
C ASP A 106 -18.98 6.33 26.17
N TYR A 107 -17.82 6.46 26.82
CA TYR A 107 -17.59 6.03 28.22
C TYR A 107 -17.70 7.18 29.24
N SER A 108 -17.92 8.41 28.78
CA SER A 108 -18.09 9.60 29.64
C SER A 108 -19.50 10.21 29.61
N ALA A 109 -20.45 9.51 28.98
CA ALA A 109 -21.90 9.73 29.06
C ALA A 109 -22.57 8.66 29.92
#